data_AF-A0AAD1KPR7-F1
#
_entry.id   AF-A0AAD1KPR7-F1
#
_cell.length_a   1.000
_cell.length_b   1.000
_cell.length_c   1.000
_cell.angle_alpha   90.00
_cell.angle_beta   90.00
_cell.angle_gamma   90.00
#
_symmetry.space_group_name_H-M   'P 1'
#
loop_
_entity.id
_entity.type
_entity.pdbx_description
1 polymer ?
#
loop_
_entity_poly.entity_id
_entity_poly.type
_entity_poly.pdbx_seq_one_letter_code
_entity_poly.pdbx_strand_id
1 'polypeptide(L)'
;MMDPFPTIRLVGNALNLCRRRVQVEATWAVYQRMITPYRASTRAQGRETMISLIDSLGSASPTSLVEVCKLDRALTMRRGDVLAFFDHDESSNGPTEAINGRLEHFRETALGFRNLTHYIARSLLEADGFRP
;
A
#
# COMPACT_ATOMS: atom_id res chain seq x y z
N MET A 1 21.16 -23.30 -43.57
CA MET A 1 19.77 -23.62 -43.21
C MET A 1 19.59 -23.16 -41.76
N MET A 2 18.82 -22.09 -41.55
CA MET A 2 18.69 -21.43 -40.24
C MET A 2 17.74 -22.21 -39.33
N ASP A 3 18.18 -22.42 -38.09
CA ASP A 3 17.42 -22.99 -36.98
C ASP A 3 16.29 -22.03 -36.54
N PRO A 4 15.01 -22.47 -36.49
CA PRO A 4 13.87 -21.62 -36.13
C PRO A 4 13.65 -21.44 -34.62
N PHE A 5 14.40 -22.12 -33.75
CA PHE A 5 14.17 -22.09 -32.31
C PHE A 5 14.60 -20.81 -31.53
N PRO A 6 15.38 -19.84 -32.06
CA PRO A 6 15.68 -18.60 -31.34
C PRO A 6 14.50 -17.61 -31.23
N THR A 7 13.51 -17.70 -32.13
CA THR A 7 12.42 -16.70 -32.21
C THR A 7 11.35 -16.92 -31.14
N ILE A 8 11.10 -18.15 -30.72
CA ILE A 8 10.07 -18.49 -29.73
C ILE A 8 10.52 -18.14 -28.29
N ARG A 9 11.82 -18.18 -28.00
CA ARG A 9 12.37 -17.88 -26.66
C ARG A 9 12.46 -16.37 -26.36
N LEU A 10 12.65 -15.53 -27.39
CA LEU A 10 12.63 -14.07 -27.26
C LEU A 10 11.21 -13.52 -27.11
N VAL A 11 10.24 -14.09 -27.84
CA VAL A 11 8.82 -13.71 -27.73
C VAL A 11 8.25 -14.11 -26.36
N GLY A 12 8.62 -15.27 -25.81
CA GLY A 12 8.19 -15.69 -24.46
C GLY A 12 8.71 -14.81 -23.31
N ASN A 13 9.93 -14.27 -23.42
CA ASN A 13 10.48 -13.34 -22.43
C ASN A 13 9.94 -11.91 -22.60
N ALA A 14 9.75 -11.45 -23.84
CA ALA A 14 9.13 -10.16 -24.12
C ALA A 14 7.64 -10.13 -23.69
N LEU A 15 6.88 -11.20 -23.93
CA LEU A 15 5.50 -11.34 -23.45
C LEU A 15 5.41 -11.38 -21.92
N ASN A 16 6.35 -12.06 -21.24
CA ASN A 16 6.37 -12.08 -19.78
C ASN A 16 6.81 -10.74 -19.17
N LEU A 17 7.76 -10.02 -19.78
CA LEU A 17 8.15 -8.68 -19.35
C LEU A 17 7.03 -7.66 -19.61
N CYS A 18 6.40 -7.71 -20.78
CA CYS A 18 5.23 -6.88 -21.12
C CYS A 18 4.05 -7.20 -20.21
N ARG A 19 3.77 -8.49 -19.94
CA ARG A 19 2.72 -8.89 -18.99
C ARG A 19 3.02 -8.37 -17.58
N ARG A 20 4.24 -8.52 -17.08
CA ARG A 20 4.64 -7.96 -15.77
C ARG A 20 4.54 -6.44 -15.75
N ARG A 21 4.96 -5.76 -16.82
CA ARG A 21 4.88 -4.30 -16.95
C ARG A 21 3.43 -3.81 -16.99
N VAL A 22 2.57 -4.46 -17.77
CA VAL A 22 1.13 -4.16 -17.82
C VAL A 22 0.46 -4.41 -16.48
N GLN A 23 0.84 -5.47 -15.75
CA GLN A 23 0.31 -5.74 -14.41
C GLN A 23 0.74 -4.68 -13.38
N VAL A 24 2.00 -4.25 -13.43
CA VAL A 24 2.51 -3.15 -12.58
C VAL A 24 1.82 -1.84 -12.93
N GLU A 25 1.68 -1.50 -14.21
CA GLU A 25 1.00 -0.28 -14.67
C GLU A 25 -0.49 -0.28 -14.28
N ALA A 26 -1.17 -1.42 -14.42
CA ALA A 26 -2.56 -1.57 -13.97
C ALA A 26 -2.71 -1.41 -12.45
N THR A 27 -1.82 -2.03 -11.68
CA THR A 27 -1.82 -1.92 -10.22
C THR A 27 -1.50 -0.49 -9.76
N TRP A 28 -0.55 0.17 -10.42
CA TRP A 28 -0.22 1.57 -10.21
C TRP A 28 -1.40 2.50 -10.53
N ALA A 29 -2.11 2.25 -11.63
CA ALA A 29 -3.30 3.02 -11.98
C ALA A 29 -4.41 2.88 -10.92
N VAL A 30 -4.64 1.67 -10.40
CA VAL A 30 -5.58 1.43 -9.30
C VAL A 30 -5.13 2.17 -8.03
N TYR A 31 -3.84 2.11 -7.69
CA TYR A 31 -3.28 2.84 -6.56
C TYR A 31 -3.48 4.36 -6.68
N GLN A 32 -3.21 4.94 -7.85
CA GLN A 32 -3.43 6.37 -8.09
C GLN A 32 -4.90 6.75 -7.91
N ARG A 33 -5.82 5.95 -8.47
CA ARG A 33 -7.27 6.16 -8.29
C ARG A 33 -7.68 6.07 -6.82
N MET A 34 -7.03 5.24 -6.01
CA MET A 34 -7.29 5.12 -4.57
C MET A 34 -6.87 6.38 -3.79
N ILE A 35 -5.80 7.06 -4.20
CA ILE A 35 -5.33 8.28 -3.55
C ILE A 35 -6.21 9.49 -3.89
N THR A 36 -6.76 9.54 -5.11
CA THR A 36 -7.52 10.70 -5.60
C THR A 36 -8.63 11.17 -4.63
N PRO A 37 -9.49 10.29 -4.07
CA PRO A 37 -10.48 10.66 -3.06
C PRO A 37 -9.94 11.48 -1.88
N TYR A 38 -8.77 11.12 -1.36
CA TYR A 38 -8.15 11.75 -0.19
C TYR A 38 -7.62 13.15 -0.49
N ARG A 39 -7.46 13.52 -1.77
CA ARG A 39 -7.00 14.83 -2.24
C ARG A 39 -8.14 15.70 -2.78
N ALA A 40 -9.39 15.23 -2.69
CA ALA A 40 -10.53 15.97 -3.20
C ALA A 40 -10.72 17.30 -2.44
N SER A 41 -11.17 18.32 -3.15
CA SER A 41 -11.40 19.66 -2.57
C SER A 41 -12.49 19.66 -1.51
N THR A 42 -13.41 18.69 -1.55
CA THR A 42 -14.45 18.51 -0.53
C THR A 42 -14.54 17.04 -0.12
N ARG A 43 -14.94 16.79 1.13
CA ARG A 43 -15.10 15.42 1.66
C ARG A 43 -16.24 14.66 1.01
N ALA A 44 -17.35 15.33 0.72
CA ALA A 44 -18.47 14.73 -0.02
C ALA A 44 -18.01 14.19 -1.38
N GLN A 45 -17.24 14.98 -2.14
CA GLN A 45 -16.68 14.56 -3.42
C GLN A 45 -15.67 13.40 -3.25
N GLY A 46 -14.79 13.48 -2.24
CA GLY A 46 -13.86 12.40 -1.91
C GLY A 46 -14.61 11.09 -1.61
N ARG A 47 -15.65 11.16 -0.79
CA ARG A 47 -16.49 10.03 -0.41
C ARG A 47 -17.19 9.38 -1.61
N GLU A 48 -17.79 10.19 -2.47
CA GLU A 48 -18.45 9.70 -3.70
C GLU A 48 -17.44 9.04 -4.64
N THR A 49 -16.26 9.65 -4.80
CA THR A 49 -15.18 9.09 -5.62
C THR A 49 -14.67 7.77 -5.04
N MET A 50 -14.54 7.64 -3.72
CA MET A 50 -14.15 6.40 -3.06
C MET A 50 -15.21 5.30 -3.23
N ILE A 51 -16.50 5.64 -3.10
CA ILE A 51 -17.61 4.72 -3.37
C ILE A 51 -17.54 4.18 -4.80
N SER A 52 -17.43 5.08 -5.78
CA SER A 52 -17.34 4.72 -7.20
C SER A 52 -16.13 3.82 -7.48
N LEU A 53 -15.00 4.09 -6.82
CA LEU A 53 -13.81 3.24 -6.91
C LEU A 53 -14.07 1.83 -6.40
N ILE A 54 -14.60 1.67 -5.18
CA ILE A 54 -14.85 0.35 -4.57
C ILE A 54 -15.86 -0.43 -5.42
N ASP A 55 -16.91 0.23 -5.92
CA ASP A 55 -17.92 -0.40 -6.77
C ASP A 55 -17.32 -0.81 -8.14
N SER A 56 -16.39 -0.02 -8.69
CA SER A 56 -15.69 -0.35 -9.93
C SER A 56 -14.69 -1.50 -9.79
N LEU A 57 -14.06 -1.66 -8.62
CA LEU A 57 -13.13 -2.77 -8.37
C LEU A 57 -13.89 -4.11 -8.24
N GLY A 58 -15.04 -4.10 -7.57
CA GLY A 58 -15.87 -5.29 -7.39
C GLY A 58 -16.52 -5.80 -8.68
N SER A 59 -16.65 -4.94 -9.70
CA SER A 59 -17.25 -5.29 -11.00
C SER A 59 -16.25 -5.62 -12.10
N ALA A 60 -14.99 -5.16 -12.00
CA ALA A 60 -14.04 -5.18 -13.13
C ALA A 60 -12.71 -5.91 -12.87
N SER A 61 -12.48 -6.53 -11.72
CA SER A 61 -11.17 -7.11 -11.41
C SER A 61 -10.88 -8.38 -12.24
N PRO A 62 -9.91 -8.36 -13.19
CA PRO A 62 -9.55 -9.57 -13.91
C PRO A 62 -8.84 -10.51 -12.92
N THR A 63 -9.33 -11.74 -12.80
CA THR A 63 -8.83 -12.78 -11.87
C THR A 63 -7.30 -13.01 -11.94
N SER A 64 -6.65 -12.56 -13.01
CA SER A 64 -5.20 -12.63 -13.22
C SER A 64 -4.38 -11.59 -12.45
N LEU A 65 -5.00 -10.55 -11.86
CA LEU A 65 -4.35 -9.52 -11.05
C LEU A 65 -4.61 -9.75 -9.55
N VAL A 66 -3.92 -10.75 -8.99
CA VAL A 66 -4.13 -11.23 -7.61
C VAL A 66 -4.04 -10.11 -6.57
N GLU A 67 -3.13 -9.14 -6.73
CA GLU A 67 -2.99 -8.02 -5.80
C GLU A 67 -4.17 -7.04 -5.86
N VAL A 68 -4.75 -6.82 -7.04
CA VAL A 68 -5.96 -6.00 -7.21
C VAL A 68 -7.17 -6.72 -6.61
N CYS A 69 -7.27 -8.04 -6.75
CA CYS A 69 -8.32 -8.82 -6.11
C CYS A 69 -8.21 -8.80 -4.57
N LYS A 70 -6.99 -8.83 -4.02
CA LYS A 70 -6.78 -8.68 -2.57
C LYS A 70 -7.20 -7.30 -2.08
N LEU A 71 -6.82 -6.25 -2.83
CA LEU A 71 -7.20 -4.88 -2.52
C LEU A 71 -8.72 -4.70 -2.56
N ASP A 72 -9.38 -5.19 -3.60
CA ASP A 72 -10.84 -5.17 -3.73
C ASP A 72 -11.50 -5.82 -2.51
N ARG A 73 -11.13 -7.06 -2.19
CA ARG A 73 -11.65 -7.77 -1.01
C ARG A 73 -11.45 -7.00 0.29
N ALA A 74 -10.26 -6.41 0.48
CA ALA A 74 -9.96 -5.62 1.67
C ALA A 74 -10.83 -4.35 1.76
N LEU A 75 -10.99 -3.63 0.65
CA LEU A 75 -11.81 -2.43 0.57
C LEU A 75 -13.30 -2.73 0.72
N THR A 76 -13.81 -3.82 0.16
CA THR A 76 -15.19 -4.26 0.36
C THR A 76 -15.44 -4.62 1.82
N MET A 77 -14.56 -5.43 2.43
CA MET A 77 -14.71 -5.84 3.83
C MET A 77 -14.66 -4.68 4.81
N ARG A 78 -13.83 -3.66 4.52
CA ARG A 78 -13.63 -2.49 5.37
C ARG A 78 -14.30 -1.23 4.83
N ARG A 79 -15.31 -1.38 3.97
CA ARG A 79 -15.95 -0.24 3.30
C ARG A 79 -16.43 0.82 4.29
N GLY A 80 -17.05 0.40 5.40
CA GLY A 80 -17.47 1.30 6.47
C GLY A 80 -16.30 2.10 7.05
N ASP A 81 -15.25 1.41 7.48
CA ASP A 81 -14.03 2.03 8.05
C ASP A 81 -13.38 3.03 7.09
N VAL A 82 -13.28 2.68 5.80
CA VAL A 82 -12.66 3.51 4.78
C VAL A 82 -13.50 4.76 4.52
N LEU A 83 -14.82 4.64 4.47
CA LEU A 83 -15.70 5.77 4.22
C LEU A 83 -15.83 6.70 5.43
N ALA A 84 -15.67 6.18 6.64
CA ALA A 84 -15.68 6.97 7.87
C ALA A 84 -14.61 8.08 7.89
N PHE A 85 -13.50 7.91 7.15
CA PHE A 85 -12.50 8.97 6.97
C PHE A 85 -13.12 10.29 6.45
N PHE A 86 -14.12 10.18 5.56
CA PHE A 86 -14.75 11.33 4.92
C PHE A 86 -15.87 11.95 5.76
N ASP A 87 -16.29 11.30 6.85
CA ASP A 87 -17.39 11.76 7.71
C ASP A 87 -16.92 12.71 8.83
N HIS A 88 -15.59 12.89 9.01
CA HIS A 88 -15.01 13.71 10.08
C HIS A 88 -13.94 14.69 9.56
N ASP A 89 -14.01 15.97 9.91
CA ASP A 89 -13.11 17.01 9.39
C ASP A 89 -11.65 16.87 9.88
N GLU A 90 -11.40 16.34 11.08
CA GLU A 90 -10.08 16.28 11.72
C GLU A 90 -9.36 14.92 11.64
N SER A 91 -9.79 14.03 10.73
CA SER A 91 -9.10 12.76 10.52
C SER A 91 -7.72 12.98 9.88
N SER A 92 -6.65 12.83 10.69
CA SER A 92 -5.26 12.95 10.23
C SER A 92 -4.46 11.69 10.57
N ASN A 93 -3.63 11.25 9.63
CA ASN A 93 -2.67 10.16 9.85
C ASN A 93 -1.39 10.64 10.57
N GLY A 94 -1.25 11.95 10.82
CA GLY A 94 -0.05 12.56 11.40
C GLY A 94 0.37 11.94 12.75
N PRO A 95 -0.54 11.70 13.71
CA PRO A 95 -0.17 11.04 14.96
C PRO A 95 0.37 9.62 14.77
N THR A 96 -0.24 8.84 13.87
CA THR A 96 0.21 7.48 13.54
C THR A 96 1.56 7.51 12.83
N GLU A 97 1.76 8.44 11.89
CA GLU A 97 3.04 8.63 11.19
C GLU A 97 4.15 9.07 12.13
N ALA A 98 3.85 9.95 13.10
CA ALA A 98 4.80 10.36 14.12
C ALA A 98 5.24 9.17 14.99
N ILE A 99 4.33 8.26 15.35
CA ILE A 99 4.67 7.04 16.09
C ILE A 99 5.49 6.09 15.21
N ASN A 100 5.08 5.85 13.97
CA ASN A 100 5.79 4.95 13.05
C ASN A 100 7.21 5.45 12.74
N GLY A 101 7.39 6.74 12.50
CA GLY A 101 8.71 7.33 12.31
C GLY A 101 9.63 7.12 13.52
N ARG A 102 9.10 7.24 14.74
CA ARG A 102 9.84 6.92 15.97
C ARG A 102 10.18 5.43 16.06
N LEU A 103 9.26 4.55 15.71
CA LEU A 103 9.50 3.09 15.71
C LEU A 103 10.58 2.69 14.72
N GLU A 104 10.58 3.25 13.52
CA GLU A 104 11.63 2.98 12.53
C GLU A 104 12.99 3.50 13.01
N HIS A 105 13.06 4.71 13.59
CA HIS A 105 14.29 5.23 14.20
C HIS A 105 14.82 4.32 15.33
N PHE A 106 13.92 3.79 16.17
CA PHE A 106 14.30 2.81 17.19
C PHE A 106 14.81 1.51 16.58
N ARG A 107 14.17 1.03 15.52
CA ARG A 107 14.58 -0.18 14.81
C ARG A 107 15.97 -0.04 14.19
N GLU A 108 16.28 1.13 13.65
CA GLU A 108 17.59 1.47 13.11
C GLU A 108 18.65 1.57 14.22
N THR A 109 18.33 2.23 15.34
CA THR A 109 19.25 2.44 16.47
C THR A 109 19.52 1.16 17.27
N ALA A 110 18.55 0.24 17.31
CA ALA A 110 18.66 -1.03 18.02
C ALA A 110 19.00 -2.20 17.09
N LEU A 111 19.34 -1.93 15.82
CA LEU A 111 19.73 -2.94 14.86
C LEU A 111 21.00 -3.67 15.34
N GLY A 112 20.89 -4.99 15.57
CA GLY A 112 22.01 -5.83 16.01
C GLY A 112 21.95 -6.32 17.46
N PHE A 113 21.05 -5.78 18.29
CA PHE A 113 20.79 -6.37 19.61
C PHE A 113 20.01 -7.67 19.47
N ARG A 114 20.65 -8.79 19.83
CA ARG A 114 20.01 -10.13 19.86
C ARG A 114 19.36 -10.45 21.21
N ASN A 115 19.58 -9.61 22.21
CA ASN A 115 19.03 -9.74 23.55
C ASN A 115 17.94 -8.68 23.76
N LEU A 116 16.73 -9.14 24.10
CA LEU A 116 15.55 -8.28 24.27
C LEU A 116 15.72 -7.23 25.38
N THR A 117 16.39 -7.58 26.47
CA THR A 117 16.66 -6.63 27.58
C THR A 117 17.55 -5.48 27.11
N HIS A 118 18.59 -5.77 26.33
CA HIS A 118 19.46 -4.73 25.76
C HIS A 118 18.75 -3.89 24.70
N TYR A 119 17.91 -4.51 23.88
CA TYR A 119 17.05 -3.81 22.92
C TYR A 119 16.13 -2.81 23.65
N ILE A 120 15.42 -3.26 24.69
CA ILE A 120 14.53 -2.42 25.49
C ILE A 120 15.30 -1.28 26.17
N ALA A 121 16.44 -1.56 26.79
CA ALA A 121 17.26 -0.54 27.44
C ALA A 121 17.71 0.54 26.45
N ARG A 122 18.14 0.16 25.24
CA ARG A 122 18.53 1.11 24.18
C ARG A 122 17.34 1.92 23.68
N SER A 123 16.18 1.29 23.47
CA SER A 123 14.95 2.01 23.07
C SER A 123 14.47 2.99 24.13
N LEU A 124 14.58 2.65 25.43
CA LEU A 124 14.19 3.53 26.53
C LEU A 124 15.13 4.73 26.70
N LEU A 125 16.43 4.55 26.47
CA LEU A 125 17.40 5.66 26.46
C LEU A 125 17.09 6.66 25.34
N GLU A 126 16.78 6.18 24.14
CA GLU A 126 16.47 7.02 22.97
C GLU A 126 15.11 7.72 23.08
N ALA A 127 14.15 7.10 23.77
CA ALA A 127 12.82 7.65 23.98
C ALA A 127 12.74 8.66 25.15
N ASP A 128 13.87 9.00 25.77
CA ASP A 128 13.94 9.82 27.00
C ASP A 128 13.10 9.23 28.15
N GLY A 129 12.96 7.90 28.16
CA GLY A 129 12.12 7.14 29.09
C GLY A 129 12.77 6.90 30.46
N PHE A 130 14.04 7.25 30.62
CA PHE A 130 14.71 7.28 31.92
C PHE A 130 14.46 8.64 32.57
N ARG A 131 13.43 8.71 33.42
CA ARG A 131 13.33 9.78 34.41
C ARG A 131 14.27 9.44 35.59
N PRO A 132 14.98 10.41 36.18
CA PRO A 132 15.77 10.18 37.40
C PRO A 132 14.91 9.74 38.58
#